data_AF-A0A6B3HQT2-F1
#
_entry.id   AF-A0A6B3HQT2-F1
#
_cell.length_a   1.000
_cell.length_b   1.000
_cell.length_c   1.000
_cell.angle_alpha   90.00
_cell.angle_beta   90.00
_cell.angle_gamma   90.00
#
_symmetry.space_group_name_H-M   'P 1'
#
loop_
_entity.id
_entity.type
_entity.pdbx_description
1 polymer ?
#
loop_
_entity_poly.entity_id
_entity_poly.type
_entity_poly.pdbx_seq_one_letter_code
_entity_poly.pdbx_strand_id
1 'polypeptide(L)' 'DARPLTVNLKCDPDEAVRLREEHPAAIVPGWHMNKRHWNTVTVSGIPDKLLRELIEDSYDLVVAGLPKAERLKLDRP' A
#
# COMPACT_ATOMS: atom_id res chain seq x y z
N ASP A 1 -13.69 -22.61 -3.16
CA ASP A 1 -14.00 -21.32 -2.53
C ASP A 1 -12.69 -20.54 -2.42
N ALA A 2 -12.42 -19.64 -3.36
CA ALA A 2 -11.12 -18.96 -3.43
C ALA A 2 -11.35 -17.47 -3.26
N ARG A 3 -11.05 -16.95 -2.07
CA ARG A 3 -10.94 -15.50 -1.88
C ARG A 3 -9.72 -15.04 -2.68
N PRO A 4 -9.83 -13.95 -3.45
CA PRO A 4 -8.70 -13.46 -4.22
C PRO A 4 -7.56 -13.04 -3.30
N LEU A 5 -6.32 -13.10 -3.78
CA LEU A 5 -5.15 -12.67 -3.02
C LEU A 5 -5.23 -11.16 -2.77
N THR A 6 -5.06 -10.76 -1.51
CA THR A 6 -5.07 -9.35 -1.09
C THR A 6 -3.81 -9.02 -0.30
N VAL A 7 -3.36 -7.78 -0.39
CA VAL A 7 -2.20 -7.25 0.36
C VAL A 7 -2.55 -5.90 0.99
N ASN A 8 -2.01 -5.63 2.19
CA ASN A 8 -2.12 -4.33 2.83
C ASN A 8 -0.90 -3.48 2.46
N LEU A 9 -1.14 -2.31 1.88
CA LEU A 9 -0.11 -1.36 1.45
C LEU A 9 -0.30 -0.04 2.19
N LYS A 10 0.81 0.50 2.71
CA LYS A 10 0.84 1.81 3.36
C LYS A 10 0.70 2.88 2.28
N CYS A 11 -0.01 3.94 2.58
CA CYS A 11 -0.31 5.01 1.64
C CYS A 11 -0.37 6.35 2.36
N ASP A 12 -0.08 7.42 1.63
CA ASP A 12 -0.38 8.78 2.09
C ASP A 12 -1.90 8.93 2.29
N PRO A 13 -2.39 9.63 3.34
CA PRO A 13 -3.82 9.73 3.60
C PRO A 13 -4.66 10.29 2.46
N ASP A 14 -4.15 11.27 1.72
CA ASP A 14 -4.91 11.91 0.64
C ASP A 14 -4.96 11.00 -0.58
N GLU A 15 -3.86 10.31 -0.87
CA GLU A 15 -3.79 9.28 -1.92
C GLU A 15 -4.63 8.05 -1.57
N ALA A 16 -4.68 7.66 -0.30
CA ALA A 16 -5.45 6.51 0.15
C ALA A 16 -6.95 6.68 -0.15
N VAL A 17 -7.47 7.91 -0.05
CA VAL A 17 -8.86 8.23 -0.41
C VAL A 17 -9.05 8.19 -1.91
N ARG A 18 -8.20 8.87 -2.69
CA ARG A 18 -8.27 8.89 -4.16
C ARG A 18 -8.26 7.49 -4.76
N LEU A 19 -7.32 6.63 -4.33
CA LEU A 19 -7.21 5.26 -4.84
C LEU A 19 -8.47 4.41 -4.58
N ARG A 20 -9.16 4.64 -3.47
CA ARG A 20 -10.43 3.94 -3.16
C ARG A 20 -11.57 4.45 -4.03
N GLU A 21 -11.58 5.74 -4.36
CA GLU A 21 -12.57 6.35 -5.25
C GLU A 21 -12.38 5.91 -6.70
N GLU A 22 -11.13 5.80 -7.16
CA GLU A 22 -10.78 5.38 -8.53
C GLU A 22 -10.91 3.86 -8.73
N HIS A 23 -10.64 3.06 -7.70
CA HIS A 23 -10.64 1.59 -7.78
C HIS A 23 -11.51 0.92 -6.68
N PRO A 24 -12.80 1.27 -6.54
CA PRO A 24 -13.64 0.87 -5.40
C PRO A 24 -13.87 -0.65 -5.29
N ALA A 25 -13.74 -1.39 -6.39
CA ALA A 25 -13.88 -2.85 -6.40
C ALA A 25 -12.60 -3.60 -5.99
N ALA A 26 -11.44 -2.94 -6.03
CA ALA A 26 -10.13 -3.57 -5.84
C ALA A 26 -9.32 -2.98 -4.68
N ILE A 27 -9.59 -1.73 -4.30
CA ILE A 27 -8.89 -1.02 -3.23
C ILE A 27 -9.90 -0.60 -2.18
N VAL A 28 -9.77 -1.13 -0.97
CA VAL A 28 -10.66 -0.86 0.16
C VAL A 28 -9.85 -0.40 1.38
N PRO A 29 -10.50 0.19 2.41
CA PRO A 29 -9.80 0.54 3.64
C PRO A 29 -9.06 -0.65 4.25
N GLY A 30 -7.82 -0.42 4.71
CA GLY A 30 -6.93 -1.46 5.21
C GLY A 30 -7.55 -2.36 6.29
N TRP A 31 -7.65 -3.66 5.98
CA TRP A 31 -8.11 -4.70 6.90
C TRP A 31 -7.16 -4.84 8.08
N HIS A 32 -7.70 -4.80 9.31
CA HIS A 32 -6.95 -4.84 10.58
C HIS A 32 -5.85 -3.77 10.73
N MET A 33 -5.82 -2.76 9.87
CA MET A 33 -4.83 -1.68 9.88
C MET A 33 -5.49 -0.31 10.13
N ASN A 34 -4.66 0.72 10.33
CA ASN A 34 -5.14 2.10 10.39
C ASN A 34 -5.62 2.54 8.99
N LYS A 35 -6.95 2.63 8.83
CA LYS A 35 -7.62 2.95 7.56
C LYS A 35 -7.31 4.35 7.01
N ARG A 36 -6.68 5.23 7.80
CA ARG A 36 -6.17 6.50 7.31
C ARG A 36 -4.90 6.32 6.47
N HIS A 37 -4.08 5.33 6.77
CA HIS A 37 -2.73 5.17 6.21
C HIS A 37 -2.53 3.86 5.43
N TRP A 38 -3.56 3.01 5.34
CA TRP A 38 -3.43 1.68 4.77
C TRP A 38 -4.63 1.34 3.90
N ASN A 39 -4.34 0.72 2.76
CA ASN A 39 -5.30 0.15 1.83
C ASN A 39 -5.12 -1.37 1.76
N THR A 40 -6.22 -2.10 1.66
CA THR A 40 -6.19 -3.50 1.21
C THR A 40 -6.44 -3.51 -0.28
N VAL A 41 -5.51 -4.09 -1.03
CA VAL A 41 -5.53 -4.16 -2.49
C VAL A 41 -5.70 -5.61 -2.92
N THR A 42 -6.69 -5.87 -3.76
CA THR A 42 -6.86 -7.16 -4.45
C THR A 42 -5.88 -7.22 -5.62
N VAL A 43 -4.94 -8.17 -5.58
CA VAL A 43 -3.80 -8.26 -6.51
C VAL A 43 -4.25 -8.37 -7.97
N SER A 44 -5.29 -9.15 -8.24
CA SER A 44 -5.83 -9.32 -9.60
C SER A 44 -6.86 -8.25 -9.99
N GLY A 45 -7.07 -7.22 -9.15
CA GLY A 45 -8.10 -6.20 -9.33
C GLY A 45 -7.62 -4.90 -9.97
N ILE A 46 -6.31 -4.74 -10.16
CA ILE A 46 -5.67 -3.55 -10.74
C ILE A 46 -4.54 -3.96 -11.70
N PRO A 47 -4.10 -3.06 -12.61
CA PRO A 47 -2.95 -3.34 -13.48
C PRO A 47 -1.67 -3.61 -12.70
N ASP A 48 -0.85 -4.58 -13.15
CA ASP A 48 0.43 -4.96 -12.53
C ASP A 48 1.37 -3.77 -12.29
N LYS A 49 1.38 -2.81 -13.23
CA LYS A 49 2.19 -1.61 -13.11
C LYS A 49 1.79 -0.78 -11.88
N LEU A 50 0.49 -0.52 -11.73
CA LEU A 50 -0.04 0.21 -10.59
C LEU A 50 0.22 -0.54 -9.28
N LEU A 51 0.00 -1.86 -9.26
CA LEU A 51 0.29 -2.66 -8.07
C LEU A 51 1.76 -2.54 -7.63
N ARG A 52 2.70 -2.56 -8.58
CA ARG A 52 4.13 -2.38 -8.29
C ARG A 52 4.43 -0.98 -7.76
N GLU A 53 3.86 0.07 -8.36
CA GLU A 53 4.00 1.45 -7.87
C GLU A 53 3.50 1.57 -6.42
N LEU A 54 2.32 1.03 -6.11
CA LEU A 54 1.78 1.04 -4.74
C LEU A 54 2.65 0.26 -3.74
N ILE A 55 3.31 -0.82 -4.17
CA ILE A 55 4.25 -1.58 -3.33
C ILE A 55 5.49 -0.74 -3.03
N GLU A 56 6.05 -0.06 -4.04
CA GLU A 56 7.21 0.80 -3.87
C GLU A 56 6.91 2.00 -2.97
N ASP A 57 5.78 2.68 -3.19
CA ASP A 57 5.34 3.81 -2.35
C ASP A 57 5.11 3.36 -0.90
N SER A 58 4.48 2.20 -0.71
CA SER A 58 4.28 1.62 0.61
C SER A 58 5.60 1.36 1.32
N TYR A 59 6.59 0.80 0.61
CA TYR A 59 7.93 0.57 1.15
C TYR A 59 8.58 1.89 1.56
N ASP A 60 8.56 2.90 0.68
CA ASP A 60 9.18 4.20 0.95
C ASP A 60 8.54 4.90 2.15
N LEU A 61 7.21 4.85 2.29
CA LEU A 61 6.49 5.38 3.45
C LEU A 61 6.78 4.62 4.75
N VAL A 62 7.07 3.32 4.67
CA VAL A 62 7.50 2.54 5.83
C VAL A 62 8.91 2.95 6.21
N VAL A 63 9.85 2.95 5.26
CA VAL A 63 11.26 3.30 5.49
C VAL A 63 11.41 4.74 5.99
N ALA A 64 10.68 5.70 5.42
CA ALA A 64 10.71 7.09 5.85
C ALA A 64 10.35 7.25 7.33
N GLY A 65 9.45 6.39 7.85
CA GLY A 65 9.02 6.37 9.25
C GLY A 65 9.95 5.65 10.22
N LEU A 66 11.00 4.97 9.73
CA LEU A 66 11.97 4.29 10.59
C LEU A 66 12.97 5.27 11.22
N PRO A 67 13.53 4.95 12.40
CA PRO A 67 14.65 5.67 12.97
C PRO A 67 15.82 5.75 11.98
N LYS A 68 16.56 6.86 11.98
CA LYS A 68 17.70 7.09 11.05
C LYS A 68 18.69 5.91 11.02
N ALA A 69 18.98 5.33 12.18
CA ALA A 69 19.89 4.19 12.30
C ALA A 69 19.41 2.94 11.54
N GLU A 70 18.10 2.68 11.52
CA GLU A 70 17.54 1.54 10.77
C GLU A 70 17.51 1.83 9.27
N ARG A 71 17.18 3.07 8.87
CA ARG A 71 17.20 3.46 7.44
C ARG A 71 18.58 3.27 6.81
N LEU A 72 19.65 3.60 7.52
CA LEU A 72 21.02 3.45 7.03
C LEU A 72 21.42 1.99 6.78
N LYS A 73 20.72 1.00 7.36
CA LYS A 73 20.99 -0.43 7.14
C LYS A 73 20.33 -0.98 5.89
N LEU A 74 19.33 -0.30 5.33
CA LEU A 74 18.48 -0.84 4.27
C LEU A 74 19.06 -0.73 2.86
N ASP A 75 20.26 -0.14 2.71
CA ASP A 75 21.07 -0.07 1.48
C ASP A 75 20.26 -0.09 0.17
N ARG A 76 19.32 0.85 0.08
CA ARG A 76 18.54 1.10 -1.13
C ARG A 76 19.15 2.34 -1.80
N PRO A 77 19.55 2.25 -3.09
CA PRO A 77 20.13 3.38 -3.80
C PRO A 77 19.16 4.56 -3.93
#